data_AF-A0A6Y5K259-F1
#
_entry.id   AF-A0A6Y5K259-F1
#
_cell.length_a   1.000
_cell.length_b   1.000
_cell.length_c   1.000
_cell.angle_alpha   90.00
_cell.angle_beta   90.00
_cell.angle_gamma   90.00
#
_symmetry.space_group_name_H-M   'P 1'
#
loop_
_entity.id
_entity.type
_entity.pdbx_description
1 polymer ?
#
loop_
_entity_poly.entity_id
_entity_poly.type
_entity_poly.pdbx_seq_one_letter_code
_entity_poly.pdbx_strand_id
1 'polypeptide(L)' 'MKIVTRMEAAKAGLNRFYTGKECRNGHRAERYVLNGTCVECAMNSAHRHRDEFAAALRNAREAT' A
#
# COMPACT_ATOMS: atom_id res chain seq x y z
N MET A 1 5.26 -16.15 -1.33
CA MET A 1 5.51 -15.21 -2.45
C MET A 1 6.81 -15.61 -3.14
N LYS A 2 6.83 -15.70 -4.48
CA LYS A 2 8.08 -15.93 -5.23
C LYS A 2 8.94 -14.67 -5.18
N ILE A 3 10.22 -14.81 -4.86
CA ILE A 3 11.15 -13.67 -4.88
C ILE A 3 11.47 -13.35 -6.34
N VAL A 4 11.10 -12.15 -6.77
CA VAL A 4 11.35 -11.63 -8.12
C VAL A 4 11.72 -10.15 -8.04
N THR A 5 12.61 -9.72 -8.91
CA THR A 5 12.94 -8.31 -9.05
C THR A 5 11.77 -7.53 -9.63
N ARG A 6 11.78 -6.22 -9.40
CA ARG A 6 10.79 -5.30 -9.99
C ARG A 6 10.73 -5.42 -11.53
N MET A 7 11.89 -5.60 -12.16
CA MET A 7 11.99 -5.65 -13.62
C MET A 7 11.49 -6.97 -14.19
N GLU A 8 11.78 -8.10 -13.51
CA GLU A 8 11.21 -9.41 -13.89
C GLU A 8 9.69 -9.40 -13.79
N ALA A 9 9.14 -8.83 -12.70
CA ALA A 9 7.70 -8.69 -12.54
C ALA A 9 7.06 -7.81 -13.63
N ALA A 10 7.70 -6.68 -13.99
CA ALA A 10 7.24 -5.82 -15.07
C ALA A 10 7.22 -6.54 -16.43
N LYS A 11 8.30 -7.26 -16.77
CA LYS A 11 8.40 -8.05 -18.01
C LYS A 11 7.36 -9.18 -18.06
N ALA A 12 7.00 -9.73 -16.90
CA ALA A 12 5.98 -10.76 -16.76
C ALA A 12 4.54 -10.19 -16.71
N GLY A 13 4.34 -8.88 -16.85
CA GLY A 13 3.01 -8.25 -16.77
C GLY A 13 2.37 -8.28 -15.38
N LEU A 14 3.18 -8.49 -14.33
CA LEU A 14 2.69 -8.51 -12.95
C LEU A 14 2.58 -7.09 -12.39
N ASN A 15 1.52 -6.83 -11.65
CA ASN A 15 1.34 -5.54 -10.97
C ASN A 15 2.18 -5.42 -9.69
N ARG A 16 2.69 -6.54 -9.17
CA ARG A 16 3.34 -6.64 -7.87
C ARG A 16 4.56 -7.54 -7.93
N PHE A 17 5.53 -7.27 -7.07
CA PHE A 17 6.75 -8.05 -6.92
C PHE A 17 7.10 -8.22 -5.44
N TYR A 18 7.85 -9.27 -5.10
CA TYR A 18 8.29 -9.52 -3.74
C TYR A 18 9.80 -9.69 -3.70
N THR A 19 10.45 -8.93 -2.81
CA THR A 19 11.92 -8.92 -2.70
C THR A 19 12.45 -9.88 -1.64
N GLY A 20 11.58 -10.56 -0.88
CA GLY A 20 12.00 -11.34 0.30
C GLY A 20 12.39 -10.50 1.51
N LYS A 21 12.35 -9.16 1.40
CA LYS A 21 12.79 -8.22 2.44
C LYS A 21 11.62 -7.38 2.94
N GLU A 22 11.66 -7.08 4.23
CA GLU A 22 10.72 -6.14 4.86
C GLU A 22 10.81 -4.75 4.23
N CYS A 23 9.69 -4.02 4.24
CA CYS A 23 9.69 -2.60 3.90
C CYS A 23 10.23 -1.75 5.05
N ARG A 24 10.40 -0.44 4.83
CA ARG A 24 10.89 0.50 5.87
C ARG A 24 10.02 0.50 7.14
N ASN A 25 8.75 0.12 7.01
CA ASN A 25 7.80 0.03 8.12
C ASN A 25 7.68 -1.40 8.70
N GLY A 26 8.58 -2.33 8.32
CA GLY A 26 8.60 -3.70 8.84
C GLY A 26 7.66 -4.69 8.13
N HIS A 27 6.88 -4.26 7.14
CA HIS A 27 5.93 -5.16 6.46
C HIS A 27 6.64 -6.17 5.56
N ARG A 28 6.33 -7.47 5.72
CA ARG A 28 6.73 -8.56 4.81
C ARG A 28 5.73 -8.73 3.66
N ALA A 29 5.54 -7.68 2.88
CA ALA A 29 4.56 -7.65 1.81
C ALA A 29 5.18 -7.46 0.42
N GLU A 30 4.38 -7.77 -0.60
CA GLU A 30 4.62 -7.36 -1.98
C GLU A 30 4.71 -5.83 -2.12
N ARG A 31 5.32 -5.41 -3.22
CA ARG A 31 5.46 -4.02 -3.64
C ARG A 31 4.87 -3.84 -5.03
N TYR A 32 4.21 -2.71 -5.28
CA TYR A 32 3.69 -2.42 -6.61
C TYR A 32 4.82 -2.17 -7.60
N VAL A 33 4.72 -2.73 -8.80
CA VAL A 33 5.71 -2.55 -9.87
C VAL A 33 5.80 -1.10 -10.32
N LEU A 34 4.68 -0.37 -10.34
CA LEU A 34 4.62 1.00 -10.85
C LEU A 34 5.43 1.99 -10.01
N ASN A 35 5.26 1.98 -8.68
CA ASN A 35 5.84 2.99 -7.78
C ASN A 35 6.76 2.39 -6.69
N GLY A 36 6.86 1.07 -6.58
CA GLY A 36 7.67 0.40 -5.56
C GLY A 36 7.08 0.44 -4.14
N THR A 37 5.88 1.01 -3.98
CA THR A 37 5.21 1.11 -2.68
C THR A 37 4.82 -0.27 -2.18
N CYS A 38 5.13 -0.54 -0.91
CA CYS A 38 4.66 -1.73 -0.21
C CYS A 38 3.13 -1.74 -0.14
N VAL A 39 2.52 -2.88 -0.47
CA VAL A 39 1.05 -3.03 -0.51
C VAL A 39 0.42 -2.69 0.84
N GLU A 40 0.99 -3.19 1.94
CA GLU A 40 0.50 -2.88 3.29
C GLU A 40 0.66 -1.40 3.63
N CYS A 41 1.76 -0.76 3.22
CA CYS A 41 1.90 0.69 3.42
C CYS A 41 0.83 1.49 2.67
N ALA A 42 0.52 1.10 1.44
CA ALA A 42 -0.52 1.75 0.65
C ALA A 42 -1.90 1.57 1.30
N MET A 43 -2.19 0.36 1.79
CA MET A 43 -3.43 0.06 2.49
C MET A 43 -3.55 0.87 3.78
N ASN A 44 -2.52 0.90 4.62
CA ASN A 44 -2.52 1.68 5.87
C ASN A 44 -2.71 3.18 5.60
N SER A 45 -2.08 3.70 4.54
CA SER A 45 -2.27 5.10 4.14
C SER A 45 -3.70 5.38 3.67
N ALA A 46 -4.31 4.45 2.92
CA ALA A 46 -5.69 4.58 2.45
C ALA A 46 -6.69 4.49 3.62
N HIS A 47 -6.45 3.62 4.59
CA HIS A 47 -7.26 3.52 5.81
C HIS A 47 -7.21 4.82 6.61
N ARG A 48 -6.00 5.32 6.89
CA ARG A 48 -5.82 6.59 7.60
C ARG A 48 -6.58 7.73 6.93
N HIS A 49 -6.41 7.88 5.62
CA HIS A 49 -7.11 8.91 4.86
C HIS A 49 -8.64 8.73 4.93
N ARG A 50 -9.14 7.50 4.82
CA ARG A 50 -10.58 7.23 4.97
C ARG A 50 -11.08 7.62 6.37
N ASP A 51 -10.35 7.26 7.42
CA ASP A 51 -10.74 7.49 8.81
C ASP A 51 -10.74 8.99 9.15
N GLU A 52 -9.73 9.73 8.69
CA GLU A 52 -9.63 11.19 8.83
C GLU A 52 -10.83 11.88 8.18
N PHE A 53 -11.17 11.52 6.94
CA PHE A 53 -12.32 12.10 6.24
C PHE A 53 -13.66 11.68 6.85
N ALA A 54 -13.79 10.43 7.29
CA ALA A 54 -15.00 9.96 7.95
C ALA A 54 -15.23 10.69 9.28
N ALA A 55 -14.17 10.96 10.05
CA ALA A 55 -14.25 11.76 11.27
C ALA A 55 -14.67 13.21 10.97
N ALA A 56 -14.04 13.85 9.97
CA ALA A 56 -14.39 15.21 9.57
C ALA A 56 -15.87 15.32 9.15
N LEU A 57 -16.37 14.36 8.38
CA LEU A 57 -17.78 14.33 7.95
C LEU A 57 -18.75 14.12 9.12
N ARG A 58 -18.42 13.24 10.08
CA ARG A 58 -19.26 13.05 11.28
C ARG A 58 -19.33 14.33 12.11
N ASN A 59 -18.18 14.95 12.40
CA ASN A 59 -18.12 16.18 13.18
C ASN A 59 -18.92 17.32 12.51
N ALA A 60 -18.85 17.43 11.18
CA ALA A 60 -19.60 18.43 10.43
C ALA A 60 -21.14 18.22 10.51
N ARG A 61 -21.59 16.97 10.62
CA ARG A 61 -23.02 16.62 10.76
C ARG A 61 -23.55 16.81 12.18
N GLU A 62 -22.70 16.64 13.18
CA GLU A 62 -23.05 16.82 14.60
C GLU A 62 -23.03 18.29 15.03
N ALA A 63 -22.35 19.16 14.27
CA ALA A 63 -22.27 20.60 14.53
C ALA A 63 -23.47 21.42 14.00
N THR A 64 -24.44 20.77 13.34
CA THR A 64 -25.68 21.36 12.84
C THR A 64 -26.86 20.94 13.69
#